data_AF-A0A9X3H348-F1
#
_entry.id   AF-A0A9X3H348-F1
#
_cell.length_a   1.000
_cell.length_b   1.000
_cell.length_c   1.000
_cell.angle_alpha   90.00
_cell.angle_beta   90.00
_cell.angle_gamma   90.00
#
_symmetry.space_group_name_H-M   'P 1'
#
loop_
_entity.id
_entity.type
_entity.pdbx_description
1 polymer ?
#
loop_
_entity_poly.entity_id
_entity_poly.type
_entity_poly.pdbx_seq_one_letter_code
_entity_poly.pdbx_strand_id
1 'polypeptide(L)'
;MSGGLEYKHARRIGRLSNLSLGGEWMYDTNQAKLSEGKSPETGHHLGAAVGHEFILGKFLFSQQIGVYFLKPSSRPEDLYQRYGLNYRINPLLLVGVNLKAHGHVADFLDMRIGFSF
;
A
#
# COMPACT_ATOMS: atom_id res chain seq x y z
N MET A 1 -3.27 -12.74 -10.82
CA MET A 1 -3.32 -11.26 -10.79
C MET A 1 -3.79 -10.86 -9.40
N SER A 2 -2.98 -10.12 -8.67
CA SER A 2 -3.35 -9.50 -7.39
C SER A 2 -3.82 -8.07 -7.66
N GLY A 3 -4.88 -7.66 -6.97
CA GLY A 3 -5.45 -6.32 -7.08
C GLY A 3 -5.84 -5.81 -5.70
N GLY A 4 -5.95 -4.50 -5.55
CA GLY A 4 -6.34 -3.93 -4.27
C GLY A 4 -6.86 -2.51 -4.41
N LEU A 5 -7.62 -2.10 -3.41
CA LEU A 5 -8.10 -0.75 -3.24
C LEU A 5 -7.44 -0.17 -1.98
N GLU A 6 -6.95 1.06 -2.09
CA GLU A 6 -6.51 1.83 -0.93
C GLU A 6 -7.32 3.13 -0.87
N TYR A 7 -7.83 3.41 0.31
CA TYR A 7 -8.33 4.73 0.65
C TYR A 7 -7.28 5.42 1.52
N LYS A 8 -6.85 6.62 1.12
CA LYS A 8 -5.85 7.39 1.85
C LYS A 8 -6.34 8.82 2.06
N HIS A 9 -6.33 9.25 3.30
CA HIS A 9 -6.54 10.63 3.69
C HIS A 9 -5.20 11.26 4.08
N ALA A 10 -4.81 12.35 3.41
CA ALA A 10 -3.56 13.05 3.69
C ALA A 10 -3.82 14.51 4.06
N ARG A 11 -3.23 14.96 5.17
CA ARG A 11 -3.31 16.34 5.65
C ARG A 11 -1.93 16.98 5.57
N ARG A 12 -1.87 18.16 4.95
CA ARG A 12 -0.65 18.96 4.88
C ARG A 12 -0.31 19.51 6.26
N ILE A 13 0.85 19.12 6.79
CA ILE A 13 1.37 19.57 8.09
C ILE A 13 2.47 20.62 7.93
N GLY A 14 3.08 20.73 6.74
CA GLY A 14 4.11 21.71 6.44
C GLY A 14 4.24 21.99 4.96
N ARG A 15 5.21 22.83 4.60
CA ARG A 15 5.42 23.21 3.19
C ARG A 15 5.78 22.01 2.31
N LEU A 16 6.57 21.08 2.83
CA LEU A 16 7.07 19.91 2.10
C LEU A 16 6.58 18.58 2.69
N SER A 17 5.57 18.61 3.56
CA SER A 17 5.20 17.45 4.37
C SER A 17 3.69 17.30 4.51
N ASN A 18 3.22 16.10 4.21
CA ASN A 18 1.89 15.62 4.56
C ASN A 18 2.00 14.48 5.56
N LEU A 19 0.99 14.39 6.41
CA LEU A 19 0.73 13.21 7.22
C LEU A 19 -0.47 12.48 6.61
N SER A 20 -0.35 11.18 6.41
CA SER A 20 -1.38 10.35 5.79
C SER A 20 -1.84 9.23 6.70
N LEU A 21 -3.13 8.90 6.62
CA LEU A 21 -3.74 7.73 7.21
C LEU A 21 -4.56 7.04 6.11
N GLY A 22 -4.49 5.72 6.03
CA GLY A 22 -5.17 4.97 4.98
C GLY A 22 -5.59 3.58 5.40
N GLY A 23 -6.64 3.09 4.75
CA GLY A 23 -7.07 1.71 4.80
C GLY A 23 -6.76 1.03 3.48
N GLU A 24 -6.27 -0.20 3.55
CA GLU A 24 -6.04 -1.03 2.37
C GLU A 24 -6.89 -2.29 2.42
N TRP A 25 -7.43 -2.64 1.26
CA TRP A 25 -8.04 -3.94 1.01
C TRP A 25 -7.40 -4.52 -0.24
N MET A 26 -6.79 -5.69 -0.11
CA MET A 26 -6.14 -6.37 -1.23
C MET A 26 -6.77 -7.76 -1.41
N TYR A 27 -6.92 -8.15 -2.67
CA TYR A 27 -7.31 -9.50 -3.08
C TYR A 27 -6.16 -10.10 -3.90
N ASP A 28 -5.57 -11.15 -3.36
CA ASP A 28 -4.46 -11.86 -4.02
C ASP A 28 -4.90 -13.25 -4.48
N THR A 29 -5.17 -13.38 -5.79
CA THR A 29 -5.53 -14.66 -6.42
C THR A 29 -4.31 -15.58 -6.60
N ASN A 30 -3.08 -15.10 -6.45
CA ASN A 30 -1.87 -15.89 -6.76
C ASN A 30 -1.36 -16.72 -5.58
N GLN A 31 -1.77 -16.44 -4.34
CA GLN A 31 -1.42 -17.30 -3.19
C GLN A 31 -2.14 -18.66 -3.21
N ALA A 32 -3.16 -18.82 -4.05
CA ALA A 32 -3.81 -20.10 -4.32
C ALA A 32 -2.95 -21.09 -5.13
N LYS A 33 -1.83 -20.65 -5.75
CA LYS A 33 -0.96 -21.53 -6.56
C LYS A 33 0.33 -22.00 -5.86
N LEU A 34 0.71 -21.41 -4.73
CA LEU A 34 1.84 -21.86 -3.90
C LEU A 34 1.40 -22.80 -2.77
N SER A 35 0.10 -22.94 -2.53
CA SER A 35 -0.47 -23.93 -1.61
C SER A 35 -0.99 -25.14 -2.39
N GLU A 36 -0.07 -25.95 -2.91
CA GLU A 36 -0.39 -27.33 -3.25
C GLU A 36 -0.75 -28.06 -1.94
N GLY A 37 -2.05 -28.27 -1.70
CA GLY A 37 -2.51 -29.32 -0.76
C GLY A 37 -3.26 -28.92 0.51
N LYS A 38 -3.59 -27.64 0.77
CA LYS A 38 -4.53 -27.29 1.86
C LYS A 38 -5.51 -26.20 1.43
N SER A 39 -6.77 -26.44 1.79
CA SER A 39 -8.03 -25.70 1.60
C SER A 39 -7.94 -24.25 1.08
N PRO A 40 -8.94 -23.82 0.27
CA PRO A 40 -8.96 -22.49 -0.35
C PRO A 40 -9.06 -21.39 0.72
N GLU A 41 -7.93 -20.98 1.29
CA GLU A 41 -7.89 -19.81 2.17
C GLU A 41 -8.15 -18.57 1.33
N THR A 42 -9.18 -17.85 1.71
CA THR A 42 -9.68 -16.69 0.99
C THR A 42 -8.61 -15.59 1.07
N GLY A 43 -7.94 -15.30 -0.05
CA GLY A 43 -6.78 -14.39 -0.15
C GLY A 43 -7.11 -12.90 -0.02
N HIS A 44 -7.96 -12.55 0.95
CA HIS A 44 -8.27 -11.16 1.28
C HIS A 44 -7.35 -10.67 2.40
N HIS A 45 -6.73 -9.52 2.17
CA HIS A 45 -5.96 -8.81 3.18
C HIS A 45 -6.66 -7.49 3.49
N LEU A 46 -6.87 -7.21 4.77
CA LEU A 46 -7.35 -5.92 5.23
C LEU A 46 -6.31 -5.33 6.18
N GLY A 47 -5.95 -4.07 5.96
CA GLY A 47 -4.97 -3.39 6.79
C GLY A 47 -5.24 -1.90 6.89
N ALA A 48 -4.57 -1.27 7.84
CA ALA A 48 -4.51 0.18 7.94
C ALA A 48 -3.05 0.63 8.03
N ALA A 49 -2.76 1.78 7.46
CA ALA A 49 -1.45 2.40 7.42
C ALA A 49 -1.51 3.85 7.88
N VAL A 50 -0.45 4.26 8.55
CA VAL A 50 -0.12 5.66 8.79
C VAL A 50 1.19 5.97 8.10
N GLY A 51 1.36 7.20 7.65
CA GLY A 51 2.56 7.54 6.93
C GLY A 51 2.78 9.02 6.77
N HIS A 52 3.91 9.31 6.16
CA HIS A 52 4.36 10.65 5.86
C HIS A 52 4.64 10.76 4.36
N GLU A 53 4.33 11.91 3.78
CA GLU A 53 4.64 12.18 2.38
C GLU A 53 5.48 13.44 2.25
N PHE A 54 6.61 13.31 1.56
CA PHE A 54 7.43 14.43 1.14
C PHE A 54 6.93 14.98 -0.19
N ILE A 55 6.60 16.27 -0.20
CA ILE A 55 6.18 16.98 -1.41
C ILE A 55 7.42 17.56 -2.09
N LEU A 56 7.74 17.03 -3.27
CA LEU A 56 8.88 17.41 -4.11
C LEU A 56 8.38 17.95 -5.45
N GLY A 57 7.67 19.09 -5.38
CA GLY A 57 7.01 19.69 -6.54
C GLY A 57 5.85 18.83 -7.05
N LYS A 58 6.04 18.19 -8.21
CA LYS A 58 5.06 17.24 -8.78
C LYS A 58 5.23 15.81 -8.27
N PHE A 59 6.36 15.51 -7.65
CA PHE A 59 6.60 14.19 -7.05
C PHE A 59 6.18 14.18 -5.59
N LEU A 60 5.60 13.08 -5.15
CA LEU A 60 5.24 12.81 -3.77
C LEU A 60 5.90 11.49 -3.38
N PHE A 61 6.86 11.58 -2.46
CA PHE A 61 7.49 10.40 -1.89
C PHE A 61 6.78 10.04 -0.58
N SER A 62 6.07 8.91 -0.55
CA SER A 62 5.31 8.44 0.60
C SER A 62 6.05 7.33 1.33
N GLN A 63 6.09 7.41 2.64
CA GLN A 63 6.59 6.36 3.54
C GLN A 63 5.46 6.02 4.51
N GLN A 64 5.01 4.77 4.49
CA GLN A 64 3.91 4.31 5.32
C GLN A 64 4.31 3.06 6.09
N ILE A 65 3.81 2.97 7.32
CA ILE A 65 3.86 1.78 8.15
C ILE A 65 2.42 1.38 8.40
N GLY A 66 2.10 0.12 8.16
CA GLY A 66 0.76 -0.38 8.41
C GLY A 66 0.74 -1.74 9.07
N VAL A 67 -0.44 -2.05 9.60
CA VAL A 67 -0.78 -3.28 10.30
C VAL A 67 -1.88 -4.00 9.53
N TYR A 68 -1.77 -5.32 9.46
CA TYR A 68 -2.86 -6.16 8.95
C TYR A 68 -3.85 -6.48 10.07
N PHE A 69 -5.14 -6.27 9.81
CA PHE A 69 -6.22 -6.76 10.67
C PHE A 69 -6.67 -8.16 10.28
N LEU A 70 -6.72 -8.41 8.96
CA LEU A 70 -7.02 -9.72 8.40
C LEU A 70 -5.86 -10.13 7.51
N LYS A 71 -5.25 -11.26 7.86
CA LYS A 71 -4.18 -11.89 7.09
C LYS A 71 -4.44 -13.40 6.97
N PRO A 72 -4.13 -14.03 5.83
CA PRO A 72 -4.12 -15.47 5.70
C PRO A 72 -3.02 -16.07 6.57
N SER A 73 -3.20 -17.33 6.95
CA SER A 73 -2.33 -18.08 7.87
C SER A 73 -0.89 -18.21 7.36
N SER A 74 -0.68 -17.96 6.06
CA SER A 74 0.60 -18.01 5.36
C SER A 74 1.54 -16.82 5.63
N ARG A 75 1.08 -15.72 6.23
CA ARG A 75 1.90 -14.50 6.45
C ARG A 75 2.19 -14.27 7.95
N PRO A 76 3.42 -14.55 8.43
CA PRO A 76 3.74 -14.43 9.86
C PRO A 76 3.83 -12.98 10.34
N GLU A 77 4.22 -12.04 9.47
CA GLU A 77 4.41 -10.64 9.87
C GLU A 77 3.09 -9.85 9.90
N ASP A 78 2.84 -9.19 11.03
CA ASP A 78 1.66 -8.33 11.25
C ASP A 78 1.84 -6.93 10.67
N LEU A 79 3.09 -6.53 10.47
CA LEU A 79 3.49 -5.20 10.04
C LEU A 79 3.97 -5.22 8.58
N TYR A 80 3.69 -4.15 7.87
CA TYR A 80 4.26 -3.90 6.56
C TYR A 80 4.77 -2.46 6.47
N GLN A 81 5.77 -2.28 5.63
CA GLN A 81 6.26 -0.97 5.24
C GLN A 81 5.93 -0.75 3.76
N ARG A 82 5.55 0.48 3.41
CA ARG A 82 5.29 0.86 2.03
C ARG A 82 6.03 2.15 1.71
N TYR A 83 6.82 2.09 0.65
CA TYR A 83 7.49 3.24 0.06
C TYR A 83 6.88 3.51 -1.30
N GLY A 84 6.46 4.73 -1.55
CA GLY A 84 5.75 5.09 -2.78
C GLY A 84 6.36 6.32 -3.43
N LEU A 85 6.48 6.29 -4.75
CA LEU A 85 6.85 7.45 -5.55
C LEU A 85 5.71 7.73 -6.52
N ASN A 86 4.98 8.80 -6.22
CA ASN A 86 3.81 9.22 -6.99
C ASN A 86 4.11 10.52 -7.74
N TYR A 87 3.74 10.58 -9.01
CA TYR A 87 3.78 11.76 -9.85
C TYR A 87 2.37 12.34 -10.01
N ARG A 88 2.25 13.63 -9.70
CA ARG A 88 1.01 14.40 -9.85
C ARG A 88 0.90 14.92 -11.28
N ILE A 89 0.01 14.30 -12.05
CA ILE A 89 -0.28 14.74 -13.43
C ILE A 89 -1.07 16.04 -13.39
N ASN A 90 -2.09 16.10 -12.54
CA ASN A 90 -2.91 17.29 -12.29
C ASN A 90 -3.38 17.28 -10.82
N PRO A 91 -4.10 18.31 -10.32
CA PRO A 91 -4.53 18.35 -8.93
C PRO A 91 -5.40 17.16 -8.50
N LEU A 92 -6.06 16.47 -9.44
CA LEU A 92 -6.94 15.34 -9.18
C LEU A 92 -6.30 13.97 -9.41
N LEU A 93 -5.29 13.85 -10.26
CA LEU A 93 -4.76 12.57 -10.75
C LEU A 93 -3.30 12.38 -10.38
N LEU A 94 -3.03 11.22 -9.78
CA LEU A 94 -1.72 10.75 -9.38
C LEU A 94 -1.45 9.40 -10.03
N VAL A 95 -0.23 9.20 -10.51
CA VAL A 95 0.25 7.89 -10.97
C VAL A 95 1.57 7.60 -10.30
N GLY A 96 1.82 6.36 -9.91
CA GLY A 96 3.03 6.07 -9.15
C GLY A 96 3.34 4.59 -9.07
N VAL A 97 4.50 4.33 -8.49
CA VAL A 97 4.92 3.00 -8.11
C VAL A 97 5.03 2.94 -6.60
N ASN A 98 4.62 1.82 -6.01
CA ASN A 98 4.85 1.55 -4.60
C ASN A 98 5.62 0.24 -4.45
N LEU A 99 6.44 0.20 -3.41
CA LEU A 99 7.17 -0.95 -2.95
C LEU A 99 6.65 -1.29 -1.57
N LYS A 100 6.04 -2.46 -1.43
CA LYS A 100 5.66 -3.04 -0.15
C LYS A 100 6.76 -3.99 0.29
N ALA A 101 7.22 -3.78 1.51
CA ALA A 101 8.22 -4.62 2.17
C ALA A 101 7.63 -5.19 3.46
N HIS A 102 7.99 -6.43 3.74
CA HIS A 102 7.69 -7.14 4.97
C HIS A 102 9.03 -7.41 5.67
N GLY A 103 9.25 -6.75 6.81
CA GLY A 103 10.51 -6.84 7.55
C GLY A 103 11.75 -6.62 6.68
N HIS A 104 12.53 -7.69 6.49
CA HIS A 104 13.82 -7.69 5.78
C HIS A 104 13.73 -8.02 4.27
N VAL A 105 12.54 -8.29 3.72
CA VAL A 105 12.38 -8.72 2.32
C VAL A 105 11.43 -7.79 1.57
N ALA A 106 11.93 -7.22 0.47
CA ALA A 106 11.13 -6.44 -0.46
C ALA A 106 10.36 -7.38 -1.38
N ASP A 107 9.04 -7.45 -1.23
CA ASP A 107 8.24 -8.53 -1.78
C ASP A 107 7.38 -8.10 -2.97
N PHE A 108 6.94 -6.84 -3.00
CA PHE A 108 5.90 -6.44 -3.95
C PHE A 108 6.07 -5.02 -4.49
N LEU A 109 6.34 -4.91 -5.79
CA LEU A 109 6.29 -3.65 -6.52
C LEU A 109 4.96 -3.55 -7.27
N ASP A 110 4.19 -2.50 -6.98
CA ASP A 110 2.90 -2.22 -7.61
C ASP A 110 2.90 -0.89 -8.35
N MET A 111 2.06 -0.81 -9.39
CA MET A 111 1.70 0.44 -10.04
C MET A 111 0.35 0.88 -9.51
N ARG A 112 0.22 2.17 -9.21
CA ARG A 112 -1.01 2.76 -8.67
C ARG A 112 -1.43 3.98 -9.45
N ILE A 113 -2.74 4.07 -9.65
CA ILE A 113 -3.43 5.28 -10.09
C ILE A 113 -4.24 5.76 -8.89
N GLY A 114 -4.06 7.02 -8.52
CA GLY A 114 -4.73 7.65 -7.39
C GLY A 114 -5.53 8.86 -7.82
N PHE A 115 -6.66 9.08 -7.15
CA PHE A 115 -7.47 10.27 -7.30
C PHE A 115 -7.41 11.08 -6.00
N SER A 116 -7.15 12.39 -6.12
CA SER A 116 -7.10 13.35 -5.01
C SER A 116 -8.23 14.35 -5.18
N PHE A 117 -8.95 14.64 -4.10
CA PHE A 117 -9.99 15.67 -4.05
C PHE A 117 -9.78 16.60 -2.84
#